data_AF-A0A7J8NJ80-F1
#
_entry.id   AF-A0A7J8NJ80-F1
#
_cell.length_a   1.000
_cell.length_b   1.000
_cell.length_c   1.000
_cell.angle_alpha   90.00
_cell.angle_beta   90.00
_cell.angle_gamma   90.00
#
_symmetry.space_group_name_H-M   'P 1'
#
loop_
_entity.id
_entity.type
_entity.pdbx_description
1 polymer ?
#
loop_
_entity_poly.entity_id
_entity_poly.type
_entity_poly.pdbx_seq_one_letter_code
_entity_poly.pdbx_strand_id
1 'polypeptide(L)'
;MLSCSLCLAKALCFSNAINHQEVGTIYTHHQKTVIVDADAGNNHRKIVAFVGGLDLCDGRYDNPDHALFRTLQTYHKDDYHNPTYTGSTVGCPREPWHDMHGKIDGPAAYDVLVNFEERWLKAAKPHGLKKLKKPFDDALLRIERIPDIMGVSDFTENENDPERWHVQIFRSIDSNSVKGFPKDPKDATSKNLVCGKNVLIDMSIHTAYVKAIRAAQHFIYIENQYFLGSSYNWSSYKNLGADNLIPMEIALKIASKIKANERFAAYIVIPMWPEGVPTGSATQRILYWQNKTRSMMYETVYRALVEAGLDSTFVPEDFLNFYCLGNRELDGYQPLADGSPRAANAPEVIYTKSQKPFLFGNSTSWAISWYSKILKPDPKALPKLPRLALSQKSRRFMIYVHSKGMIVDDEFVIVGSANINQRSME
;
A
#
# COMPACT_ATOMS: atom_id res chain seq x y z
N MET A 1 29.87 8.33 14.26
CA MET A 1 28.86 9.06 15.07
C MET A 1 27.49 8.60 14.58
N LEU A 2 26.65 8.02 15.43
CA LEU A 2 25.26 7.70 15.08
C LEU A 2 24.39 8.92 15.45
N SER A 3 23.66 9.48 14.49
CA SER A 3 22.72 10.58 14.74
C SER A 3 21.29 10.08 14.55
N CYS A 4 20.48 10.15 15.60
CA CYS A 4 19.07 9.77 15.56
C CYS A 4 18.21 10.97 15.94
N SER A 5 17.19 11.28 15.15
CA SER A 5 16.29 12.42 15.36
C SER A 5 14.84 11.98 15.28
N LEU A 6 14.05 12.32 16.30
CA LEU A 6 12.61 12.11 16.31
C LEU A 6 11.94 13.20 15.45
N CYS A 7 11.30 12.81 14.35
CA CYS A 7 10.62 13.73 13.43
C CYS A 7 9.10 13.66 13.63
N LEU A 8 8.49 14.77 14.08
CA LEU A 8 7.05 14.87 14.28
C LEU A 8 6.36 15.34 13.00
N ALA A 9 5.42 14.54 12.48
CA ALA A 9 4.51 14.97 11.42
C ALA A 9 3.43 15.90 12.00
N LYS A 10 3.07 16.95 11.25
CA LYS A 10 1.98 17.87 11.61
C LYS A 10 0.83 17.69 10.62
N ALA A 11 -0.37 17.51 11.14
CA ALA A 11 -1.58 17.35 10.34
C ALA A 11 -1.98 18.66 9.64
N LEU A 12 -2.45 18.55 8.40
CA LEU A 12 -3.32 19.55 7.78
C LEU A 12 -4.76 19.23 8.18
N CYS A 13 -5.41 20.14 8.93
CA CYS A 13 -6.81 19.99 9.28
C CYS A 13 -7.64 20.94 8.40
N PHE A 14 -8.49 20.39 7.54
CA PHE A 14 -9.40 21.19 6.70
C PHE A 14 -10.72 21.56 7.39
N SER A 15 -10.89 21.27 8.69
CA SER A 15 -12.13 21.52 9.46
C SER A 15 -12.00 22.65 10.49
N ASN A 16 -13.14 23.22 10.90
CA ASN A 16 -13.26 24.39 11.78
C ASN A 16 -12.43 24.27 13.07
N ALA A 17 -12.05 25.43 13.63
CA ALA A 17 -11.13 25.64 14.75
C ALA A 17 -11.32 24.74 16.00
N ILE A 18 -12.48 24.10 16.17
CA ILE A 18 -12.80 23.22 17.31
C ILE A 18 -12.14 21.82 17.15
N ASN A 19 -11.85 21.36 15.93
CA ASN A 19 -11.16 20.07 15.68
C ASN A 19 -9.62 20.18 15.68
N HIS A 20 -9.04 21.38 15.82
CA HIS A 20 -7.59 21.57 15.80
C HIS A 20 -6.87 20.90 16.97
N GLN A 21 -7.54 20.71 18.10
CA GLN A 21 -6.94 20.19 19.34
C GLN A 21 -6.90 18.66 19.39
N GLU A 22 -7.79 17.96 18.68
CA GLU A 22 -7.83 16.48 18.62
C GLU A 22 -6.97 15.88 17.49
N VAL A 23 -6.69 16.64 16.42
CA VAL A 23 -6.09 16.13 15.17
C VAL A 23 -4.56 16.33 15.07
N GLY A 24 -3.96 17.10 15.98
CA GLY A 24 -2.56 17.56 15.90
C GLY A 24 -1.49 16.46 15.79
N THR A 25 -1.82 15.20 16.08
CA THR A 25 -0.92 14.03 16.12
C THR A 25 -1.40 12.81 15.32
N ILE A 26 -2.43 12.94 14.46
CA ILE A 26 -3.04 11.76 13.78
C ILE A 26 -2.25 11.30 12.54
N TYR A 27 -1.44 12.16 11.93
CA TYR A 27 -0.63 11.84 10.75
C TYR A 27 0.79 11.41 11.12
N THR A 28 1.40 10.56 10.29
CA THR A 28 2.71 9.96 10.54
C THR A 28 3.61 10.15 9.32
N HIS A 29 4.92 10.29 9.51
CA HIS A 29 5.87 10.07 8.43
C HIS A 29 5.90 8.57 8.11
N HIS A 30 5.39 8.19 6.93
CA HIS A 30 5.21 6.78 6.57
C HIS A 30 6.23 6.27 5.52
N GLN A 31 7.17 7.13 5.09
CA GLN A 31 8.25 6.76 4.18
C GLN A 31 9.21 5.76 4.83
N LYS A 32 9.49 4.64 4.16
CA LYS A 32 10.53 3.68 4.53
C LYS A 32 11.65 3.76 3.50
N THR A 33 12.80 4.29 3.90
CA THR A 33 13.93 4.50 3.00
C THR A 33 15.24 4.16 3.67
N VAL A 34 16.11 3.45 2.96
CA VAL A 34 17.53 3.28 3.32
C VAL A 34 18.36 3.84 2.17
N ILE A 35 19.31 4.72 2.46
CA ILE A 35 20.19 5.33 1.46
C ILE A 35 21.63 5.05 1.92
N VAL A 36 22.42 4.46 1.03
CA VAL A 36 23.79 4.08 1.31
C VAL A 36 24.68 4.41 0.12
N ASP A 37 25.95 4.66 0.40
CA ASP A 37 26.99 4.65 -0.60
C ASP A 37 27.51 3.22 -0.82
N ALA A 38 27.50 2.76 -2.07
CA ALA A 38 27.91 1.44 -2.49
C ALA A 38 29.14 1.53 -3.40
N ASP A 39 29.87 0.43 -3.53
CA ASP A 39 30.99 0.32 -4.47
C ASP A 39 30.50 0.53 -5.92
N ALA A 40 31.20 1.39 -6.67
CA ALA A 40 30.98 1.63 -8.09
C ALA A 40 32.14 1.12 -8.95
N GLY A 41 33.15 0.48 -8.35
CA GLY A 41 34.40 0.10 -9.00
C GLY A 41 35.36 1.27 -9.12
N ASN A 42 36.62 0.98 -9.49
CA ASN A 42 37.67 1.98 -9.73
C ASN A 42 37.90 2.95 -8.55
N ASN A 43 37.79 2.47 -7.30
CA ASN A 43 37.83 3.29 -6.08
C ASN A 43 36.75 4.40 -6.01
N HIS A 44 35.72 4.32 -6.85
CA HIS A 44 34.56 5.20 -6.77
C HIS A 44 33.42 4.53 -6.01
N ARG A 45 32.54 5.36 -5.48
CA ARG A 45 31.30 4.96 -4.82
C ARG A 45 30.11 5.61 -5.49
N LYS A 46 28.94 5.01 -5.38
CA LYS A 46 27.68 5.52 -5.91
C LYS A 46 26.60 5.47 -4.84
N ILE A 47 25.56 6.29 -4.98
CA ILE A 47 24.40 6.20 -4.10
C ILE A 47 23.46 5.09 -4.58
N VAL A 48 23.04 4.25 -3.64
CA VAL A 48 21.96 3.27 -3.79
C VAL A 48 20.88 3.58 -2.76
N ALA A 49 19.63 3.45 -3.17
CA ALA A 49 18.49 3.68 -2.30
C ALA A 49 17.55 2.47 -2.27
N PHE A 50 16.85 2.30 -1.16
CA PHE A 50 15.81 1.30 -0.99
C PHE A 50 14.52 2.01 -0.60
N VAL A 51 13.41 1.66 -1.26
CA VAL A 51 12.08 2.26 -1.04
C VAL A 51 11.01 1.16 -1.11
N GLY A 52 10.04 1.18 -0.21
CA GLY A 52 8.95 0.20 -0.23
C GLY A 52 8.05 0.23 1.00
N GLY A 53 7.42 -0.92 1.28
CA GLY A 53 6.52 -1.10 2.42
C GLY A 53 7.20 -1.57 3.70
N LEU A 54 8.37 -2.22 3.61
CA LEU A 54 9.09 -2.77 4.75
C LEU A 54 9.79 -1.70 5.60
N ASP A 55 9.37 -1.56 6.87
CA ASP A 55 10.14 -0.89 7.91
C ASP A 55 11.22 -1.84 8.46
N LEU A 56 12.32 -1.29 8.97
CA LEU A 56 13.33 -2.03 9.74
C LEU A 56 12.88 -2.17 11.20
N CYS A 57 11.87 -3.01 11.43
CA CYS A 57 11.34 -3.30 12.77
C CYS A 57 10.78 -4.74 12.88
N ASP A 58 10.26 -5.06 14.06
CA ASP A 58 9.71 -6.35 14.44
C ASP A 58 8.58 -6.82 13.52
N GLY A 59 8.50 -8.12 13.28
CA GLY A 59 7.42 -8.80 12.56
C GLY A 59 7.50 -8.74 11.03
N ARG A 60 8.42 -7.93 10.47
CA ARG A 60 8.54 -7.69 9.02
C ARG A 60 9.34 -8.75 8.29
N TYR A 61 10.26 -9.44 8.99
CA TYR A 61 11.00 -10.53 8.39
C TYR A 61 10.05 -11.68 8.09
N ASP A 62 10.05 -12.16 6.85
CA ASP A 62 9.31 -13.33 6.40
C ASP A 62 9.89 -13.84 5.08
N ASN A 63 9.38 -14.96 4.59
CA ASN A 63 9.66 -15.49 3.26
C ASN A 63 8.35 -15.97 2.59
N PRO A 64 8.37 -16.33 1.29
CA PRO A 64 7.15 -16.72 0.58
C PRO A 64 6.41 -17.96 1.13
N ASP A 65 7.03 -18.77 2.00
CA ASP A 65 6.33 -19.88 2.65
C ASP A 65 5.30 -19.38 3.69
N HIS A 66 5.49 -18.14 4.19
CA HIS A 66 4.60 -17.45 5.12
C HIS A 66 4.11 -18.35 6.26
N ALA A 67 5.07 -18.99 6.93
CA ALA A 67 4.79 -20.02 7.92
C ALA A 67 4.04 -19.42 9.12
N LEU A 68 2.99 -20.13 9.54
CA LEU A 68 2.16 -19.75 10.69
C LEU A 68 2.78 -20.21 12.01
N PHE A 69 3.31 -21.44 12.04
CA PHE A 69 3.77 -22.07 13.27
C PHE A 69 5.17 -22.66 13.16
N ARG A 70 5.58 -23.16 11.97
CA ARG A 70 6.84 -23.89 11.80
C ARG A 70 8.10 -23.11 12.18
N THR A 71 8.05 -21.79 12.06
CA THR A 71 9.20 -20.91 12.28
C THR A 71 9.30 -20.35 13.69
N LEU A 72 8.28 -20.59 14.54
CA LEU A 72 8.16 -19.99 15.88
C LEU A 72 9.30 -20.39 16.84
N GLN A 73 10.06 -21.43 16.51
CA GLN A 73 11.23 -21.88 17.29
C GLN A 73 12.56 -21.60 16.57
N THR A 74 12.52 -20.88 15.45
CA THR A 74 13.68 -20.52 14.62
C THR A 74 13.82 -19.00 14.57
N TYR A 75 13.87 -18.39 13.38
CA TYR A 75 14.06 -16.95 13.21
C TYR A 75 12.86 -16.09 13.63
N HIS A 76 11.67 -16.67 13.88
CA HIS A 76 10.52 -15.95 14.46
C HIS A 76 10.35 -16.17 15.97
N LYS A 77 11.32 -16.81 16.64
CA LYS A 77 11.25 -17.05 18.09
C LYS A 77 11.27 -15.74 18.88
N ASP A 78 12.20 -14.86 18.52
CA ASP A 78 12.40 -13.56 19.17
C ASP A 78 11.79 -12.40 18.34
N ASP A 79 11.06 -12.75 17.27
CA ASP A 79 10.37 -11.82 16.35
C ASP A 79 8.92 -12.29 16.10
N TYR A 80 8.26 -12.80 17.15
CA TYR A 80 6.84 -13.16 17.05
C TYR A 80 5.99 -11.90 16.95
N HIS A 81 5.23 -11.79 15.86
CA HIS A 81 4.29 -10.69 15.64
C HIS A 81 2.89 -11.22 15.33
N ASN A 82 1.90 -10.80 16.13
CA ASN A 82 0.48 -10.95 15.82
C ASN A 82 -0.37 -10.03 16.73
N PRO A 83 -0.75 -8.84 16.28
CA PRO A 83 -1.52 -7.87 17.06
C PRO A 83 -3.03 -8.14 17.07
N THR A 84 -3.50 -9.22 16.42
CA THR A 84 -4.92 -9.60 16.43
C THR A 84 -5.35 -10.15 17.80
N TYR A 85 -4.43 -10.73 18.57
CA TYR A 85 -4.75 -11.36 19.85
C TYR A 85 -4.41 -10.44 21.04
N THR A 86 -5.34 -10.35 21.98
CA THR A 86 -5.12 -9.70 23.27
C THR A 86 -4.84 -10.75 24.33
N GLY A 87 -3.69 -10.70 25.00
CA GLY A 87 -3.31 -11.63 26.06
C GLY A 87 -2.22 -12.62 25.65
N SER A 88 -2.20 -13.81 26.26
CA SER A 88 -1.18 -14.83 25.95
C SER A 88 -1.28 -15.30 24.51
N THR A 89 -0.16 -15.22 23.79
CA THR A 89 -0.03 -15.64 22.39
C THR A 89 0.54 -17.06 22.26
N VAL A 90 0.75 -17.77 23.37
CA VAL A 90 1.32 -19.13 23.37
C VAL A 90 0.47 -20.06 22.50
N GLY A 91 1.12 -20.70 21.53
CA GLY A 91 0.51 -21.64 20.59
C GLY A 91 -0.27 -20.98 19.44
N CYS A 92 -0.39 -19.65 19.42
CA CYS A 92 -1.07 -18.93 18.34
C CYS A 92 -0.21 -18.88 17.07
N PRO A 93 -0.84 -18.79 15.88
CA PRO A 93 -0.09 -18.51 14.68
C PRO A 93 0.52 -17.10 14.78
N ARG A 94 1.77 -16.92 14.31
CA ARG A 94 2.21 -15.57 13.95
C ARG A 94 1.31 -15.03 12.83
N GLU A 95 1.35 -13.73 12.59
CA GLU A 95 0.75 -13.11 11.41
C GLU A 95 1.85 -12.97 10.34
N PRO A 96 1.91 -13.82 9.30
CA PRO A 96 2.91 -13.70 8.22
C PRO A 96 2.82 -12.35 7.53
N TRP A 97 3.95 -11.86 7.02
CA TRP A 97 4.09 -10.52 6.47
C TRP A 97 4.42 -10.58 4.98
N HIS A 98 3.43 -10.29 4.13
CA HIS A 98 3.59 -10.19 2.68
C HIS A 98 3.71 -8.72 2.28
N ASP A 99 4.83 -8.36 1.67
CA ASP A 99 5.17 -6.98 1.35
C ASP A 99 6.12 -6.90 0.14
N MET A 100 6.39 -5.69 -0.31
CA MET A 100 7.25 -5.39 -1.45
C MET A 100 8.22 -4.24 -1.14
N HIS A 101 9.42 -4.34 -1.69
CA HIS A 101 10.47 -3.33 -1.53
C HIS A 101 11.37 -3.33 -2.77
N GLY A 102 11.80 -2.14 -3.21
CA GLY A 102 12.66 -1.96 -4.37
C GLY A 102 14.03 -1.41 -3.98
N LYS A 103 15.09 -1.94 -4.59
CA LYS A 103 16.42 -1.31 -4.63
C LYS A 103 16.50 -0.46 -5.90
N ILE A 104 16.98 0.77 -5.77
CA ILE A 104 17.22 1.71 -6.86
C ILE A 104 18.74 1.88 -6.99
N ASP A 105 19.27 1.53 -8.15
CA ASP A 105 20.69 1.61 -8.50
C ASP A 105 20.82 2.45 -9.80
N GLY A 106 21.27 3.69 -9.66
CA GLY A 106 21.31 4.65 -10.76
C GLY A 106 20.85 6.05 -10.35
N PRO A 107 20.69 6.98 -11.31
CA PRO A 107 20.39 8.39 -11.06
C PRO A 107 19.21 8.64 -10.11
N ALA A 108 18.14 7.86 -10.22
CA ALA A 108 16.95 8.02 -9.37
C ALA A 108 17.20 7.78 -7.87
N ALA A 109 18.31 7.13 -7.48
CA ALA A 109 18.69 7.00 -6.08
C ALA A 109 19.01 8.37 -5.43
N TYR A 110 19.50 9.32 -6.23
CA TYR A 110 19.81 10.68 -5.78
C TYR A 110 18.55 11.49 -5.53
N ASP A 111 17.44 11.22 -6.23
CA ASP A 111 16.14 11.84 -5.93
C ASP A 111 15.61 11.40 -4.56
N VAL A 112 15.85 10.13 -4.17
CA VAL A 112 15.52 9.62 -2.83
C VAL A 112 16.39 10.29 -1.77
N LEU A 113 17.68 10.51 -2.07
CA LEU A 113 18.59 11.28 -1.21
C LEU A 113 18.12 12.72 -1.04
N VAL A 114 17.78 13.43 -2.13
CA VAL A 114 17.25 14.80 -2.07
C VAL A 114 16.01 14.86 -1.19
N ASN A 115 15.08 13.91 -1.32
CA ASN A 115 13.92 13.83 -0.42
C ASN A 115 14.33 13.72 1.07
N PHE A 116 15.32 12.89 1.39
CA PHE A 116 15.84 12.78 2.76
C PHE A 116 16.47 14.10 3.23
N GLU A 117 17.31 14.74 2.41
CA GLU A 117 17.98 15.99 2.75
C GLU A 117 16.98 17.13 2.98
N GLU A 118 15.98 17.28 2.11
CA GLU A 118 14.92 18.28 2.24
C GLU A 118 14.17 18.14 3.57
N ARG A 119 13.87 16.90 3.97
CA ARG A 119 13.22 16.57 5.25
C ARG A 119 14.15 16.79 6.43
N TRP A 120 15.40 16.35 6.34
CA TRP A 120 16.40 16.54 7.39
C TRP A 120 16.61 18.02 7.68
N LEU A 121 16.78 18.84 6.64
CA LEU A 121 16.95 20.29 6.76
C LEU A 121 15.72 21.00 7.33
N LYS A 122 14.53 20.39 7.24
CA LYS A 122 13.32 20.91 7.88
C LYS A 122 13.25 20.50 9.35
N ALA A 123 13.52 19.24 9.66
CA ALA A 123 13.45 18.68 11.01
C ALA A 123 14.58 19.15 11.93
N ALA A 124 15.80 19.31 11.39
CA ALA A 124 16.99 19.73 12.15
C ALA A 124 17.03 21.24 12.46
N LYS A 125 15.99 22.01 12.10
CA LYS A 125 15.95 23.46 12.36
C LYS A 125 16.04 23.72 13.88
N PRO A 126 17.00 24.54 14.34
CA PRO A 126 17.11 24.88 15.76
C PRO A 126 15.85 25.58 16.28
N HIS A 127 15.30 25.09 17.39
CA HIS A 127 14.18 25.70 18.10
C HIS A 127 14.66 26.38 19.39
N GLY A 128 13.98 27.48 19.77
CA GLY A 128 14.25 28.21 21.02
C GLY A 128 15.68 28.77 21.11
N LEU A 129 16.29 28.67 22.30
CA LEU A 129 17.64 29.16 22.61
C LEU A 129 18.75 28.51 21.76
N LYS A 130 18.48 27.36 21.11
CA LYS A 130 19.41 26.71 20.18
C LYS A 130 19.64 27.50 18.89
N LYS A 131 18.80 28.50 18.57
CA LYS A 131 19.02 29.44 17.45
C LYS A 131 20.28 30.31 17.62
N LEU A 132 20.74 30.50 18.86
CA LEU A 132 21.92 31.30 19.19
C LEU A 132 23.23 30.49 19.09
N LYS A 133 23.16 29.15 18.95
CA LYS A 133 24.33 28.30 18.70
C LYS A 133 24.59 28.26 17.20
N LYS A 134 25.86 28.39 16.78
CA LYS A 134 26.26 28.15 15.37
C LYS A 134 25.71 26.77 14.95
N PRO A 135 25.05 26.66 13.79
CA PRO A 135 24.62 25.36 13.30
C PRO A 135 25.85 24.47 13.16
N PHE A 136 25.81 23.29 13.76
CA PHE A 136 26.79 22.24 13.46
C PHE A 136 26.53 21.82 12.00
N ASP A 137 27.39 22.27 11.08
CA ASP A 137 27.31 22.06 9.63
C ASP A 137 27.56 20.58 9.24
N ASP A 138 27.96 19.74 10.20
CA ASP A 138 28.44 18.36 9.95
C ASP A 138 27.38 17.25 10.17
N ALA A 139 26.15 17.59 10.51
CA ALA A 139 25.13 16.56 10.78
C ALA A 139 24.54 15.91 9.50
N LEU A 140 24.68 16.59 8.35
CA LEU A 140 24.28 16.09 7.04
C LEU A 140 25.50 16.17 6.12
N LEU A 141 26.00 15.02 5.67
CA LEU A 141 27.10 14.96 4.71
C LEU A 141 26.64 15.55 3.37
N ARG A 142 27.48 16.40 2.78
CA ARG A 142 27.24 16.94 1.43
C ARG A 142 28.03 16.10 0.44
N ILE A 143 27.33 15.30 -0.35
CA ILE A 143 27.97 14.35 -1.28
C ILE A 143 28.88 15.05 -2.29
N GLU A 144 28.58 16.30 -2.67
CA GLU A 144 29.39 17.09 -3.60
C GLU A 144 30.77 17.45 -3.02
N ARG A 145 30.96 17.28 -1.72
CA ARG A 145 32.25 17.49 -1.03
C ARG A 145 33.07 16.19 -0.91
N ILE A 146 32.54 15.05 -1.35
CA ILE A 146 33.19 13.74 -1.26
C ILE A 146 33.58 13.31 -2.68
N PRO A 147 34.84 13.57 -3.10
CA PRO A 147 35.25 13.42 -4.50
C PRO A 147 35.14 11.99 -5.05
N ASP A 148 35.18 10.98 -4.17
CA ASP A 148 35.12 9.58 -4.58
C ASP A 148 33.67 9.10 -4.82
N ILE A 149 32.66 9.89 -4.43
CA ILE A 149 31.25 9.58 -4.72
C ILE A 149 30.86 10.18 -6.07
N MET A 150 30.41 9.32 -6.98
CA MET A 150 29.89 9.71 -8.29
C MET A 150 28.68 10.65 -8.14
N GLY A 151 28.61 11.67 -8.97
CA GLY A 151 27.43 12.51 -9.14
C GLY A 151 26.47 11.95 -10.19
N VAL A 152 25.30 12.57 -10.30
CA VAL A 152 24.27 12.19 -11.30
C VAL A 152 24.80 12.32 -12.75
N SER A 153 25.69 13.28 -13.00
CA SER A 153 26.31 13.52 -14.31
C SER A 153 27.32 12.44 -14.73
N ASP A 154 27.77 11.61 -13.79
CA ASP A 154 28.81 10.61 -14.05
C ASP A 154 28.24 9.28 -14.54
N PHE A 155 26.90 9.13 -14.52
CA PHE A 155 26.23 7.97 -15.07
C PHE A 155 26.20 8.05 -16.60
N THR A 156 26.72 7.01 -17.25
CA THR A 156 26.66 6.86 -18.70
C THR A 156 25.42 6.05 -19.07
N GLU A 157 24.64 6.56 -20.03
CA GLU A 157 23.45 5.87 -20.52
C GLU A 157 23.83 4.91 -21.64
N ASN A 158 23.59 3.61 -21.42
CA ASN A 158 23.60 2.63 -22.50
C ASN A 158 22.15 2.34 -22.91
N GLU A 159 21.68 2.99 -23.97
CA GLU A 159 20.32 2.83 -24.51
C GLU A 159 20.02 1.40 -24.98
N ASN A 160 21.04 0.57 -25.22
CA ASN A 160 20.86 -0.78 -25.74
C ASN A 160 20.84 -1.87 -24.66
N ASP A 161 20.88 -1.52 -23.37
CA ASP A 161 20.80 -2.49 -22.28
C ASP A 161 19.35 -2.97 -22.08
N PRO A 162 19.03 -4.26 -22.35
CA PRO A 162 17.67 -4.77 -22.21
C PRO A 162 17.19 -4.86 -20.76
N GLU A 163 18.10 -4.82 -19.78
CA GLU A 163 17.76 -4.87 -18.35
C GLU A 163 17.61 -3.47 -17.73
N ARG A 164 17.63 -2.42 -18.56
CA ARG A 164 17.53 -1.02 -18.11
C ARG A 164 16.12 -0.67 -17.63
N TRP A 165 16.06 0.17 -16.61
CA TRP A 165 14.82 0.74 -16.08
C TRP A 165 14.79 2.26 -16.23
N HIS A 166 13.66 2.80 -16.67
CA HIS A 166 13.33 4.21 -16.48
C HIS A 166 12.59 4.35 -15.14
N VAL A 167 13.20 5.07 -14.19
CA VAL A 167 12.67 5.21 -12.82
C VAL A 167 12.35 6.67 -12.54
N GLN A 168 11.19 6.93 -11.97
CA GLN A 168 10.77 8.24 -11.49
C GLN A 168 10.32 8.15 -10.03
N ILE A 169 10.79 9.06 -9.18
CA ILE A 169 10.42 9.11 -7.77
C ILE A 169 9.20 10.01 -7.57
N PHE A 170 8.20 9.50 -6.84
CA PHE A 170 6.97 10.20 -6.49
C PHE A 170 6.83 10.33 -4.98
N ARG A 171 6.12 11.37 -4.51
CA ARG A 171 5.90 11.64 -3.09
C ARG A 171 4.46 12.09 -2.79
N SER A 172 4.10 11.90 -1.52
CA SER A 172 3.00 12.58 -0.83
C SER A 172 3.63 13.32 0.35
N ILE A 173 3.84 14.63 0.20
CA ILE A 173 4.57 15.44 1.18
C ILE A 173 4.20 16.92 1.07
N ASP A 174 4.20 17.63 2.20
CA ASP A 174 3.85 19.04 2.25
C ASP A 174 5.03 19.95 2.62
N SER A 175 4.84 21.25 2.37
CA SER A 175 5.79 22.30 2.75
C SER A 175 6.09 22.37 4.26
N ASN A 176 5.29 21.74 5.13
CA ASN A 176 5.60 21.63 6.55
C ASN A 176 6.67 20.58 6.83
N SER A 177 6.75 19.55 5.99
CA SER A 177 7.63 18.40 6.16
C SER A 177 8.99 18.55 5.48
N VAL A 178 9.11 19.48 4.52
CA VAL A 178 10.36 19.73 3.77
C VAL A 178 10.84 21.17 3.82
N LYS A 179 12.10 21.37 3.44
CA LYS A 179 12.71 22.65 3.07
C LYS A 179 13.05 22.57 1.57
N GLY A 180 12.79 23.63 0.80
CA GLY A 180 13.11 23.67 -0.63
C GLY A 180 11.92 23.96 -1.55
N PHE A 181 10.70 23.76 -1.05
CA PHE A 181 9.49 24.17 -1.76
C PHE A 181 9.47 25.68 -2.02
N PRO A 182 8.94 26.12 -3.18
CA PRO A 182 8.89 27.53 -3.53
C PRO A 182 8.07 28.32 -2.51
N LYS A 183 8.38 29.61 -2.37
CA LYS A 183 7.63 30.50 -1.48
C LYS A 183 6.46 31.17 -2.19
N ASP A 184 6.60 31.44 -3.49
CA ASP A 184 5.53 32.01 -4.30
C ASP A 184 4.64 30.87 -4.83
N PRO A 185 3.32 30.88 -4.54
CA PRO A 185 2.37 29.93 -5.12
C PRO A 185 2.37 29.88 -6.66
N LYS A 186 2.79 30.96 -7.34
CA LYS A 186 2.91 30.97 -8.81
C LYS A 186 3.94 29.97 -9.33
N ASP A 187 5.01 29.77 -8.58
CA ASP A 187 6.07 28.83 -8.93
C ASP A 187 5.69 27.38 -8.59
N ALA A 188 4.68 27.18 -7.73
CA ALA A 188 4.25 25.85 -7.28
C ALA A 188 3.72 25.00 -8.44
N THR A 189 2.90 25.58 -9.33
CA THR A 189 2.31 24.88 -10.48
C THR A 189 3.39 24.35 -11.43
N SER A 190 4.46 25.13 -11.66
CA SER A 190 5.58 24.71 -12.52
C SER A 190 6.32 23.47 -11.99
N LYS A 191 6.18 23.18 -10.69
CA LYS A 191 6.75 22.02 -9.99
C LYS A 191 5.71 20.94 -9.70
N ASN A 192 4.52 21.01 -10.31
CA ASN A 192 3.39 20.11 -10.05
C ASN A 192 2.94 20.06 -8.58
N LEU A 193 3.17 21.14 -7.82
CA LEU A 193 2.70 21.27 -6.45
C LEU A 193 1.29 21.87 -6.43
N VAL A 194 0.45 21.36 -5.53
CA VAL A 194 -0.91 21.85 -5.31
C VAL A 194 -0.94 22.81 -4.12
N CYS A 195 -1.66 23.91 -4.26
CA CYS A 195 -1.87 24.89 -3.20
C CYS A 195 -3.03 24.45 -2.29
N GLY A 196 -2.71 23.97 -1.10
CA GLY A 196 -3.67 23.78 0.00
C GLY A 196 -3.88 25.06 0.81
N LYS A 197 -4.65 24.98 1.91
CA LYS A 197 -4.81 26.11 2.84
C LYS A 197 -3.46 26.43 3.52
N ASN A 198 -2.78 27.46 3.03
CA ASN A 198 -1.49 27.96 3.52
C ASN A 198 -0.31 26.96 3.42
N VAL A 199 -0.41 25.96 2.56
CA VAL A 199 0.66 24.98 2.32
C VAL A 199 0.75 24.60 0.86
N LEU A 200 1.95 24.25 0.42
CA LEU A 200 2.17 23.55 -0.85
C LEU A 200 2.26 22.05 -0.59
N ILE A 201 1.62 21.27 -1.45
CA ILE A 201 1.48 19.82 -1.32
C ILE A 201 1.97 19.17 -2.62
N ASP A 202 2.88 18.21 -2.50
CA ASP A 202 3.23 17.28 -3.58
C ASP A 202 2.31 16.06 -3.44
N MET A 203 1.48 15.81 -4.46
CA MET A 203 0.60 14.63 -4.57
C MET A 203 0.96 13.82 -5.82
N SER A 204 2.25 13.77 -6.15
CA SER A 204 2.73 13.07 -7.34
C SER A 204 2.50 11.56 -7.28
N ILE A 205 2.41 10.95 -6.09
CA ILE A 205 2.00 9.53 -5.94
C ILE A 205 0.59 9.32 -6.49
N HIS A 206 -0.40 10.08 -6.02
CA HIS A 206 -1.78 9.98 -6.50
C HIS A 206 -1.84 10.20 -8.02
N THR A 207 -1.14 11.22 -8.50
CA THR A 207 -1.08 11.55 -9.94
C THR A 207 -0.51 10.40 -10.75
N ALA A 208 0.57 9.75 -10.28
CA ALA A 208 1.20 8.61 -10.95
C ALA A 208 0.26 7.41 -11.02
N TYR A 209 -0.42 7.06 -9.91
CA TYR A 209 -1.44 6.01 -9.91
C TYR A 209 -2.55 6.30 -10.93
N VAL A 210 -3.12 7.51 -10.93
CA VAL A 210 -4.19 7.88 -11.86
C VAL A 210 -3.73 7.80 -13.31
N LYS A 211 -2.52 8.29 -13.63
CA LYS A 211 -1.97 8.22 -14.99
C LYS A 211 -1.76 6.78 -15.44
N ALA A 212 -1.18 5.93 -14.60
CA ALA A 212 -0.96 4.52 -14.91
C ALA A 212 -2.27 3.77 -15.16
N ILE A 213 -3.29 3.98 -14.30
CA ILE A 213 -4.62 3.40 -14.47
C ILE A 213 -5.26 3.85 -15.79
N ARG A 214 -5.16 5.14 -16.12
CA ARG A 214 -5.71 5.67 -17.37
C ARG A 214 -4.99 5.15 -18.61
N ALA A 215 -3.69 4.88 -18.52
CA ALA A 215 -2.89 4.32 -19.61
C ALA A 215 -3.16 2.82 -19.82
N ALA A 216 -3.59 2.10 -18.79
CA ALA A 216 -3.80 0.64 -18.83
C ALA A 216 -4.68 0.17 -20.01
N GLN A 217 -4.22 -0.88 -20.68
CA GLN A 217 -4.81 -1.47 -21.88
C GLN A 217 -5.36 -2.87 -21.67
N HIS A 218 -4.73 -3.69 -20.82
CA HIS A 218 -5.02 -5.12 -20.67
C HIS A 218 -5.41 -5.50 -19.26
N PHE A 219 -4.63 -5.14 -18.25
CA PHE A 219 -4.96 -5.42 -16.87
C PHE A 219 -4.24 -4.52 -15.87
N ILE A 220 -4.79 -4.50 -14.66
CA ILE A 220 -4.17 -3.89 -13.48
C ILE A 220 -4.10 -4.93 -12.38
N TYR A 221 -2.94 -5.08 -11.76
CA TYR A 221 -2.76 -5.88 -10.54
C TYR A 221 -2.30 -4.97 -9.41
N ILE A 222 -2.99 -5.00 -8.27
CA ILE A 222 -2.70 -4.17 -7.10
C ILE A 222 -2.57 -5.06 -5.88
N GLU A 223 -1.51 -4.84 -5.10
CA GLU A 223 -1.45 -5.29 -3.72
C GLU A 223 -1.36 -4.06 -2.81
N ASN A 224 -2.31 -3.94 -1.88
CA ASN A 224 -2.33 -2.79 -0.98
C ASN A 224 -2.87 -3.12 0.42
N GLN A 225 -2.25 -2.56 1.45
CA GLN A 225 -2.72 -2.68 2.84
C GLN A 225 -4.14 -2.11 3.04
N TYR A 226 -4.49 -1.06 2.29
CA TYR A 226 -5.81 -0.45 2.34
C TYR A 226 -6.34 -0.22 0.94
N PHE A 227 -7.65 -0.31 0.79
CA PHE A 227 -8.32 0.04 -0.46
C PHE A 227 -9.63 0.77 -0.17
N LEU A 228 -9.55 2.10 -0.04
CA LEU A 228 -10.71 2.97 0.18
C LEU A 228 -10.51 4.35 -0.42
N GLY A 229 -11.57 4.91 -1.01
CA GLY A 229 -11.49 6.21 -1.66
C GLY A 229 -12.69 6.52 -2.54
N SER A 230 -12.60 7.65 -3.23
CA SER A 230 -13.64 8.20 -4.11
C SER A 230 -14.99 8.36 -3.40
N SER A 231 -14.95 8.90 -2.17
CA SER A 231 -16.12 9.00 -1.29
C SER A 231 -17.26 9.82 -1.87
N TYR A 232 -16.95 10.82 -2.69
CA TYR A 232 -17.92 11.61 -3.46
C TYR A 232 -18.89 10.77 -4.31
N ASN A 233 -18.54 9.54 -4.69
CA ASN A 233 -19.41 8.63 -5.44
C ASN A 233 -19.98 7.46 -4.61
N TRP A 234 -19.80 7.43 -3.30
CA TRP A 234 -20.45 6.44 -2.45
C TRP A 234 -21.96 6.71 -2.35
N SER A 235 -22.74 5.66 -2.07
CA SER A 235 -24.20 5.78 -1.91
C SER A 235 -24.63 6.69 -0.75
N SER A 236 -23.75 6.86 0.22
CA SER A 236 -23.90 7.77 1.38
C SER A 236 -22.51 8.23 1.83
N TYR A 237 -22.45 9.27 2.68
CA TYR A 237 -21.19 9.87 3.17
C TYR A 237 -20.32 10.50 2.07
N LYS A 238 -20.94 11.12 1.07
CA LYS A 238 -20.24 11.73 -0.09
C LYS A 238 -19.28 12.85 0.25
N ASN A 239 -19.49 13.54 1.38
CA ASN A 239 -18.68 14.67 1.82
C ASN A 239 -17.70 14.29 2.94
N LEU A 240 -17.35 13.00 3.08
CA LEU A 240 -16.45 12.52 4.12
C LEU A 240 -15.00 13.01 3.90
N GLY A 241 -14.63 13.31 2.65
CA GLY A 241 -13.30 13.82 2.29
C GLY A 241 -12.30 12.73 1.92
N ALA A 242 -12.72 11.48 1.67
CA ALA A 242 -11.84 10.44 1.16
C ALA A 242 -11.90 10.44 -0.38
N ASP A 243 -11.41 11.51 -0.98
CA ASP A 243 -11.68 11.88 -2.38
C ASP A 243 -10.56 11.52 -3.35
N ASN A 244 -9.57 10.72 -2.92
CA ASN A 244 -8.62 10.11 -3.85
C ASN A 244 -9.35 9.37 -4.99
N LEU A 245 -8.79 9.44 -6.20
CA LEU A 245 -9.49 9.05 -7.44
C LEU A 245 -9.30 7.58 -7.80
N ILE A 246 -8.35 6.89 -7.14
CA ILE A 246 -7.87 5.57 -7.57
C ILE A 246 -9.00 4.54 -7.74
N PRO A 247 -9.90 4.32 -6.75
CA PRO A 247 -10.99 3.36 -6.94
C PRO A 247 -11.91 3.72 -8.11
N MET A 248 -12.25 4.99 -8.28
CA MET A 248 -13.11 5.44 -9.37
C MET A 248 -12.44 5.28 -10.74
N GLU A 249 -11.16 5.65 -10.87
CA GLU A 249 -10.42 5.52 -12.13
C GLU A 249 -10.33 4.07 -12.58
N ILE A 250 -10.15 3.11 -11.66
CA ILE A 250 -10.18 1.67 -11.98
C ILE A 250 -11.57 1.27 -12.50
N ALA A 251 -12.63 1.64 -11.77
CA ALA A 251 -14.00 1.29 -12.17
C ALA A 251 -14.39 1.90 -13.53
N LEU A 252 -13.99 3.15 -13.79
CA LEU A 252 -14.22 3.83 -15.06
C LEU A 252 -13.38 3.24 -16.19
N LYS A 253 -12.12 2.85 -15.93
CA LYS A 253 -11.29 2.13 -16.89
C LYS A 253 -11.96 0.82 -17.32
N ILE A 254 -12.41 0.00 -16.36
CA ILE A 254 -13.15 -1.23 -16.65
C ILE A 254 -14.43 -0.92 -17.46
N ALA A 255 -15.23 0.05 -17.01
CA ALA A 255 -16.46 0.44 -17.71
C ALA A 255 -16.18 0.88 -19.16
N SER A 256 -15.08 1.61 -19.40
CA SER A 256 -14.69 2.03 -20.75
C SER A 256 -14.32 0.84 -21.64
N LYS A 257 -13.61 -0.16 -21.10
CA LYS A 257 -13.19 -1.37 -21.83
C LYS A 257 -14.38 -2.27 -22.14
N ILE A 258 -15.33 -2.41 -21.21
CA ILE A 258 -16.62 -3.08 -21.45
C ILE A 258 -17.36 -2.43 -22.61
N LYS A 259 -17.51 -1.10 -22.61
CA LYS A 259 -18.21 -0.36 -23.66
C LYS A 259 -17.51 -0.45 -25.03
N ALA A 260 -16.18 -0.58 -25.03
CA ALA A 260 -15.39 -0.80 -26.23
C ALA A 260 -15.36 -2.28 -26.69
N ASN A 261 -15.98 -3.20 -25.93
CA ASN A 261 -15.87 -4.64 -26.13
C ASN A 261 -14.40 -5.14 -26.16
N GLU A 262 -13.57 -4.56 -25.30
CA GLU A 262 -12.17 -4.90 -25.14
C GLU A 262 -11.95 -5.68 -23.85
N ARG A 263 -11.10 -6.72 -23.91
CA ARG A 263 -10.75 -7.52 -22.73
C ARG A 263 -9.95 -6.66 -21.75
N PHE A 264 -10.41 -6.60 -20.50
CA PHE A 264 -9.70 -5.94 -19.42
C PHE A 264 -10.03 -6.57 -18.06
N ALA A 265 -9.07 -6.63 -17.14
CA ALA A 265 -9.32 -7.08 -15.78
C ALA A 265 -8.52 -6.29 -14.74
N ALA A 266 -9.09 -6.10 -13.55
CA ALA A 266 -8.42 -5.57 -12.39
C ALA A 266 -8.43 -6.59 -11.25
N TYR A 267 -7.26 -6.85 -10.68
CA TYR A 267 -7.04 -7.77 -9.57
C TYR A 267 -6.50 -7.00 -8.38
N ILE A 268 -7.23 -7.01 -7.26
CA ILE A 268 -6.90 -6.23 -6.07
C ILE A 268 -6.72 -7.19 -4.89
N VAL A 269 -5.51 -7.27 -4.37
CA VAL A 269 -5.16 -8.07 -3.19
C VAL A 269 -5.00 -7.15 -1.99
N ILE A 270 -5.79 -7.40 -0.95
CA ILE A 270 -5.85 -6.61 0.28
C ILE A 270 -5.82 -7.55 1.48
N PRO A 271 -5.44 -7.11 2.70
CA PRO A 271 -5.48 -7.99 3.85
C PRO A 271 -6.94 -8.39 4.16
N MET A 272 -7.13 -9.57 4.77
CA MET A 272 -8.47 -10.06 5.12
C MET A 272 -9.18 -9.08 6.06
N TRP A 273 -8.42 -8.44 6.95
CA TRP A 273 -8.80 -7.24 7.68
C TRP A 273 -7.54 -6.39 7.95
N PRO A 274 -7.68 -5.07 8.19
CA PRO A 274 -6.58 -4.23 8.65
C PRO A 274 -5.99 -4.74 9.97
N GLU A 275 -4.67 -4.67 10.12
CA GLU A 275 -3.93 -5.13 11.29
C GLU A 275 -4.57 -4.70 12.63
N GLY A 276 -4.59 -5.63 13.58
CA GLY A 276 -5.20 -5.46 14.90
C GLY A 276 -6.47 -6.30 15.09
N VAL A 277 -7.17 -6.05 16.20
CA VAL A 277 -8.34 -6.84 16.58
C VAL A 277 -9.48 -6.64 15.57
N PRO A 278 -9.95 -7.68 14.86
CA PRO A 278 -10.91 -7.51 13.75
C PRO A 278 -12.27 -6.96 14.19
N THR A 279 -12.65 -7.13 15.46
CA THR A 279 -13.87 -6.52 16.02
C THR A 279 -13.63 -5.20 16.75
N GLY A 280 -12.41 -4.67 16.70
CA GLY A 280 -12.10 -3.33 17.19
C GLY A 280 -12.83 -2.28 16.35
N SER A 281 -13.19 -1.17 17.00
CA SER A 281 -13.95 -0.08 16.36
C SER A 281 -13.22 0.53 15.15
N ALA A 282 -11.90 0.69 15.23
CA ALA A 282 -11.07 1.19 14.13
C ALA A 282 -11.09 0.24 12.93
N THR A 283 -10.81 -1.05 13.15
CA THR A 283 -10.80 -2.08 12.10
C THR A 283 -12.17 -2.20 11.43
N GLN A 284 -13.25 -2.25 12.22
CA GLN A 284 -14.62 -2.27 11.69
C GLN A 284 -14.97 -1.02 10.87
N ARG A 285 -14.48 0.16 11.28
CA ARG A 285 -14.70 1.40 10.53
C ARG A 285 -13.99 1.38 9.18
N ILE A 286 -12.75 0.89 9.13
CA ILE A 286 -11.99 0.77 7.88
C ILE A 286 -12.66 -0.23 6.94
N LEU A 287 -13.05 -1.42 7.45
CA LEU A 287 -13.78 -2.42 6.68
C LEU A 287 -15.10 -1.88 6.12
N TYR A 288 -15.80 -1.04 6.89
CA TYR A 288 -17.01 -0.37 6.43
C TYR A 288 -16.76 0.56 5.23
N TRP A 289 -15.71 1.38 5.28
CA TRP A 289 -15.34 2.28 4.18
C TRP A 289 -14.80 1.56 2.95
N GLN A 290 -14.02 0.49 3.17
CA GLN A 290 -13.58 -0.41 2.10
C GLN A 290 -14.80 -1.04 1.40
N ASN A 291 -15.80 -1.50 2.16
CA ASN A 291 -17.02 -2.04 1.57
C ASN A 291 -17.80 -0.99 0.76
N LYS A 292 -17.90 0.26 1.24
CA LYS A 292 -18.53 1.35 0.48
C LYS A 292 -17.81 1.63 -0.85
N THR A 293 -16.48 1.63 -0.82
CA THR A 293 -15.65 1.78 -2.01
C THR A 293 -15.89 0.63 -2.99
N ARG A 294 -15.82 -0.61 -2.50
CA ARG A 294 -16.08 -1.83 -3.29
C ARG A 294 -17.47 -1.81 -3.91
N SER A 295 -18.52 -1.51 -3.14
CA SER A 295 -19.89 -1.43 -3.65
C SER A 295 -20.03 -0.41 -4.78
N MET A 296 -19.44 0.78 -4.62
CA MET A 296 -19.46 1.81 -5.64
C MET A 296 -18.81 1.33 -6.95
N MET A 297 -17.66 0.66 -6.86
CA MET A 297 -16.95 0.17 -8.05
C MET A 297 -17.76 -0.91 -8.78
N TYR A 298 -18.27 -1.90 -8.05
CA TYR A 298 -19.10 -2.96 -8.63
C TYR A 298 -20.38 -2.39 -9.27
N GLU A 299 -20.99 -1.37 -8.66
CA GLU A 299 -22.16 -0.70 -9.24
C GLU A 299 -21.81 0.01 -10.56
N THR A 300 -20.67 0.71 -10.63
CA THR A 300 -20.19 1.35 -11.87
C THR A 300 -19.94 0.32 -12.98
N VAL A 301 -19.28 -0.79 -12.66
CA VAL A 301 -19.01 -1.88 -13.63
C VAL A 301 -20.30 -2.53 -14.10
N TYR A 302 -21.22 -2.85 -13.18
CA TYR A 302 -22.52 -3.43 -13.51
C TYR A 302 -23.34 -2.53 -14.44
N ARG A 303 -23.37 -1.22 -14.18
CA ARG A 303 -24.06 -0.26 -15.06
C ARG A 303 -23.49 -0.29 -16.47
N ALA A 304 -22.17 -0.39 -16.62
CA ALA A 304 -21.54 -0.48 -17.94
C ALA A 304 -21.93 -1.77 -18.69
N LEU A 305 -22.07 -2.90 -17.98
CA LEU A 305 -22.58 -4.15 -18.56
C LEU A 305 -24.02 -3.99 -19.07
N VAL A 306 -24.90 -3.40 -18.26
CA VAL A 306 -26.30 -3.15 -18.65
C VAL A 306 -26.37 -2.22 -19.85
N GLU A 307 -25.61 -1.11 -19.84
CA GLU A 307 -25.57 -0.15 -20.95
C GLU A 307 -25.04 -0.77 -22.25
N ALA A 308 -24.14 -1.75 -22.16
CA ALA A 308 -23.62 -2.51 -23.30
C ALA A 308 -24.49 -3.72 -23.70
N GLY A 309 -25.55 -4.04 -22.94
CA GLY A 309 -26.39 -5.23 -23.17
C GLY A 309 -25.69 -6.56 -22.85
N LEU A 310 -24.69 -6.53 -21.96
CA LEU A 310 -23.81 -7.66 -21.62
C LEU A 310 -24.12 -8.29 -20.25
N ASP A 311 -25.09 -7.77 -19.51
CA ASP A 311 -25.45 -8.18 -18.14
C ASP A 311 -26.09 -9.58 -18.03
N SER A 312 -26.52 -10.15 -19.16
CA SER A 312 -26.95 -11.55 -19.24
C SER A 312 -25.82 -12.54 -19.50
N THR A 313 -24.66 -12.04 -19.95
CA THR A 313 -23.50 -12.86 -20.36
C THR A 313 -22.37 -12.81 -19.34
N PHE A 314 -22.09 -11.63 -18.79
CA PHE A 314 -21.00 -11.40 -17.86
C PHE A 314 -21.49 -10.86 -16.53
N VAL A 315 -20.70 -11.10 -15.49
CA VAL A 315 -20.87 -10.49 -14.17
C VAL A 315 -19.72 -9.53 -13.90
N PRO A 316 -19.88 -8.53 -13.01
CA PRO A 316 -18.81 -7.60 -12.69
C PRO A 316 -17.49 -8.26 -12.23
N GLU A 317 -17.56 -9.40 -11.55
CA GLU A 317 -16.41 -10.20 -11.11
C GLU A 317 -15.56 -10.76 -12.25
N ASP A 318 -16.09 -10.86 -13.47
CA ASP A 318 -15.27 -11.20 -14.65
C ASP A 318 -14.24 -10.11 -14.98
N PHE A 319 -14.43 -8.89 -14.46
CA PHE A 319 -13.59 -7.72 -14.71
C PHE A 319 -12.93 -7.13 -13.46
N LEU A 320 -13.59 -7.20 -12.29
CA LEU A 320 -13.11 -6.60 -11.04
C LEU A 320 -13.06 -7.64 -9.92
N ASN A 321 -11.85 -7.98 -9.49
CA ASN A 321 -11.60 -9.05 -8.53
C ASN A 321 -10.92 -8.53 -7.26
N PHE A 322 -11.45 -8.93 -6.10
CA PHE A 322 -10.85 -8.66 -4.79
C PHE A 322 -10.47 -9.97 -4.11
N TYR A 323 -9.21 -10.07 -3.67
CA TYR A 323 -8.66 -11.20 -2.95
C TYR A 323 -8.02 -10.77 -1.63
N CYS A 324 -7.79 -11.76 -0.78
CA CYS A 324 -6.91 -11.65 0.37
C CYS A 324 -6.05 -12.91 0.48
N LEU A 325 -4.96 -12.82 1.23
CA LEU A 325 -4.03 -13.94 1.41
C LEU A 325 -4.28 -14.64 2.75
N GLY A 326 -4.06 -15.95 2.77
CA GLY A 326 -4.19 -16.76 3.96
C GLY A 326 -3.44 -18.07 3.82
N ASN A 327 -2.94 -18.58 4.95
CA ASN A 327 -2.24 -19.85 5.01
C ASN A 327 -2.95 -20.83 5.94
N ARG A 328 -2.67 -22.12 5.78
CA ARG A 328 -3.13 -23.19 6.67
C ARG A 328 -2.09 -24.30 6.76
N GLU A 329 -1.67 -24.65 7.97
CA GLU A 329 -0.64 -25.67 8.21
C GLU A 329 -1.24 -26.91 8.90
N LEU A 330 -1.24 -28.07 8.24
CA LEU A 330 -1.66 -29.32 8.88
C LEU A 330 -0.65 -29.76 9.95
N ASP A 331 -1.13 -30.40 11.03
CA ASP A 331 -0.25 -30.97 12.06
C ASP A 331 0.62 -32.09 11.44
N GLY A 332 1.92 -32.09 11.74
CA GLY A 332 2.87 -33.12 11.29
C GLY A 332 3.84 -32.73 10.18
N TYR A 333 3.79 -31.50 9.65
CA TYR A 333 4.83 -31.03 8.71
C TYR A 333 6.10 -30.64 9.46
N GLN A 334 6.98 -31.61 9.71
CA GLN A 334 8.40 -31.33 9.90
C GLN A 334 8.99 -31.02 8.51
N PRO A 335 9.71 -29.89 8.33
CA PRO A 335 10.57 -29.75 7.17
C PRO A 335 11.52 -30.94 7.17
N LEU A 336 11.57 -31.69 6.07
CA LEU A 336 12.65 -32.64 5.88
C LEU A 336 13.96 -31.89 6.08
N ALA A 337 14.83 -32.42 6.93
CA ALA A 337 16.15 -31.91 7.17
C ALA A 337 17.06 -32.21 5.96
N ASP A 338 16.70 -31.71 4.78
CA ASP A 338 17.65 -31.51 3.69
C ASP A 338 17.26 -30.28 2.88
N GLY A 339 18.25 -29.43 2.60
CA GLY A 339 18.09 -28.20 1.84
C GLY A 339 17.99 -28.43 0.34
N SER A 340 17.16 -29.38 -0.12
CA SER A 340 16.89 -29.52 -1.55
C SER A 340 15.78 -28.55 -1.99
N PRO A 341 16.01 -27.71 -3.03
CA PRO A 341 14.97 -26.83 -3.55
C PRO A 341 13.89 -27.70 -4.19
N ARG A 342 12.65 -27.59 -3.70
CA ARG A 342 11.50 -28.16 -4.39
C ARG A 342 11.36 -27.45 -5.74
N ALA A 343 11.42 -28.22 -6.82
CA ALA A 343 11.11 -27.75 -8.16
C ALA A 343 9.75 -27.05 -8.14
N ALA A 344 9.74 -25.79 -8.60
CA ALA A 344 8.51 -25.09 -8.96
C ALA A 344 7.75 -25.97 -9.96
N ASN A 345 6.47 -26.26 -9.68
CA ASN A 345 5.38 -26.26 -10.65
C ASN A 345 4.05 -26.80 -10.07
N ALA A 346 2.99 -26.04 -10.41
CA ALA A 346 1.56 -26.36 -10.46
C ALA A 346 0.67 -25.81 -9.31
N PRO A 347 -0.15 -24.78 -9.57
CA PRO A 347 -1.28 -24.45 -8.71
C PRO A 347 -2.38 -25.51 -8.91
N GLU A 348 -2.64 -26.33 -7.90
CA GLU A 348 -3.89 -27.08 -7.83
C GLU A 348 -5.03 -26.10 -7.53
N VAL A 349 -5.73 -25.66 -8.59
CA VAL A 349 -7.02 -25.00 -8.47
C VAL A 349 -8.01 -26.04 -7.94
N ILE A 350 -8.26 -26.03 -6.64
CA ILE A 350 -9.35 -26.81 -6.04
C ILE A 350 -10.67 -26.14 -6.45
N TYR A 351 -11.22 -26.56 -7.59
CA TYR A 351 -12.64 -26.36 -7.88
C TYR A 351 -13.45 -27.15 -6.85
N THR A 352 -13.92 -26.49 -5.78
CA THR A 352 -15.03 -27.05 -5.01
C THR A 352 -16.30 -26.96 -5.86
N LYS A 353 -16.57 -28.00 -6.65
CA LYS A 353 -17.88 -28.23 -7.25
C LYS A 353 -18.91 -28.43 -6.15
N SER A 354 -19.62 -27.35 -5.79
CA SER A 354 -21.06 -27.39 -5.51
C SER A 354 -21.62 -25.97 -5.35
N GLN A 355 -21.71 -25.22 -6.44
CA GLN A 355 -22.74 -24.20 -6.57
C GLN A 355 -23.52 -24.50 -7.84
N LYS A 356 -24.78 -24.90 -7.67
CA LYS A 356 -25.70 -25.05 -8.80
C LYS A 356 -25.87 -23.67 -9.46
N PRO A 357 -25.92 -23.58 -10.79
CA PRO A 357 -26.25 -22.32 -11.46
C PRO A 357 -27.68 -21.93 -11.05
N PHE A 358 -27.82 -20.79 -10.37
CA PHE A 358 -29.13 -20.22 -10.07
C PHE A 358 -29.54 -19.37 -11.27
N LEU A 359 -30.60 -19.80 -11.97
CA LEU A 359 -31.13 -19.14 -13.15
C LEU A 359 -31.58 -17.71 -12.80
N PHE A 360 -31.10 -16.73 -13.57
CA PHE A 360 -31.39 -15.31 -13.41
C PHE A 360 -32.81 -14.98 -13.89
N GLY A 361 -33.62 -14.36 -13.02
CA GLY A 361 -34.95 -13.84 -13.36
C GLY A 361 -34.96 -12.31 -13.34
N ASN A 362 -35.64 -11.71 -14.32
CA ASN A 362 -35.70 -10.27 -14.59
C ASN A 362 -36.49 -9.45 -13.55
N SER A 363 -35.91 -9.16 -12.39
CA SER A 363 -36.54 -8.25 -11.40
C SER A 363 -35.52 -7.50 -10.55
N THR A 364 -35.66 -6.17 -10.46
CA THR A 364 -34.88 -5.22 -9.64
C THR A 364 -34.91 -5.48 -8.13
N SER A 365 -35.65 -6.50 -7.67
CA SER A 365 -35.74 -6.90 -6.26
C SER A 365 -34.46 -7.58 -5.72
N TRP A 366 -33.63 -8.18 -6.58
CA TRP A 366 -32.49 -8.98 -6.11
C TRP A 366 -31.33 -8.14 -5.55
N ALA A 367 -31.12 -6.92 -6.05
CA ALA A 367 -30.03 -6.05 -5.58
C ALA A 367 -30.19 -5.73 -4.08
N ILE A 368 -31.44 -5.54 -3.62
CA ILE A 368 -31.80 -5.32 -2.22
C ILE A 368 -31.62 -6.62 -1.39
N SER A 369 -31.98 -7.77 -1.97
CA SER A 369 -31.80 -9.08 -1.32
C SER A 369 -30.33 -9.46 -1.14
N TRP A 370 -29.49 -9.24 -2.16
CA TRP A 370 -28.04 -9.43 -2.13
C TRP A 370 -27.37 -8.50 -1.12
N TYR A 371 -27.74 -7.20 -1.12
CA TYR A 371 -27.30 -6.24 -0.10
C TYR A 371 -27.64 -6.67 1.33
N SER A 372 -28.80 -7.30 1.53
CA SER A 372 -29.24 -7.74 2.86
C SER A 372 -28.54 -9.01 3.37
N LYS A 373 -28.12 -9.90 2.47
CA LYS A 373 -27.49 -11.19 2.82
C LYS A 373 -26.02 -11.07 3.19
N ILE A 374 -25.30 -10.10 2.62
CA ILE A 374 -23.91 -9.80 3.01
C ILE A 374 -23.84 -9.16 4.42
N LEU A 375 -24.91 -8.50 4.87
CA LEU A 375 -24.94 -7.72 6.12
C LEU A 375 -25.47 -8.48 7.35
N LYS A 376 -25.87 -9.74 7.22
CA LYS A 376 -26.41 -10.53 8.34
C LYS A 376 -25.72 -11.88 8.47
N PRO A 377 -24.56 -11.97 9.14
CA PRO A 377 -24.10 -13.26 9.63
C PRO A 377 -25.14 -13.80 10.61
N ASP A 378 -25.56 -15.05 10.44
CA ASP A 378 -26.37 -15.77 11.42
C ASP A 378 -25.60 -15.82 12.75
N PRO A 379 -26.08 -15.18 13.83
CA PRO A 379 -25.36 -15.15 15.11
C PRO A 379 -25.29 -16.51 15.81
N LYS A 380 -26.02 -17.53 15.34
CA LYS A 380 -26.29 -18.75 16.12
C LYS A 380 -25.48 -19.98 15.74
N ALA A 381 -24.56 -19.93 14.78
CA ALA A 381 -23.94 -21.14 14.23
C ALA A 381 -22.45 -21.40 14.55
N LEU A 382 -21.81 -20.65 15.45
CA LEU A 382 -20.40 -20.88 15.82
C LEU A 382 -20.25 -21.24 17.31
N PRO A 383 -19.60 -22.37 17.66
CA PRO A 383 -19.31 -22.72 19.04
C PRO A 383 -18.57 -21.59 19.75
N LYS A 384 -18.95 -21.29 21.01
CA LYS A 384 -18.34 -20.28 21.89
C LYS A 384 -16.94 -20.68 22.39
N LEU A 385 -16.03 -21.06 21.48
CA LEU A 385 -14.61 -21.16 21.80
C LEU A 385 -14.01 -19.75 21.78
N PRO A 386 -13.10 -19.39 22.71
CA PRO A 386 -12.32 -18.17 22.58
C PRO A 386 -11.65 -18.13 21.21
N ARG A 387 -11.61 -16.97 20.54
CA ARG A 387 -11.07 -16.84 19.17
C ARG A 387 -9.65 -17.42 19.02
N LEU A 388 -8.88 -17.34 20.09
CA LEU A 388 -7.56 -17.97 20.26
C LEU A 388 -7.60 -19.47 19.97
N ALA A 389 -8.54 -20.19 20.58
CA ALA A 389 -8.68 -21.62 20.43
C ALA A 389 -9.13 -22.02 19.02
N LEU A 390 -9.82 -21.14 18.29
CA LEU A 390 -10.29 -21.42 16.93
C LEU A 390 -9.18 -21.32 15.88
N SER A 391 -8.33 -20.29 15.92
CA SER A 391 -7.22 -20.17 14.97
C SER A 391 -6.16 -21.24 15.19
N GLN A 392 -5.86 -21.55 16.47
CA GLN A 392 -4.99 -22.66 16.84
C GLN A 392 -5.54 -23.99 16.33
N LYS A 393 -6.81 -24.29 16.60
CA LYS A 393 -7.45 -25.55 16.19
C LYS A 393 -7.63 -25.67 14.68
N SER A 394 -7.97 -24.59 14.00
CA SER A 394 -8.15 -24.61 12.54
C SER A 394 -6.85 -24.51 11.77
N ARG A 395 -5.75 -24.16 12.46
CA ARG A 395 -4.38 -24.05 11.96
C ARG A 395 -4.25 -23.10 10.77
N ARG A 396 -5.08 -22.06 10.73
CA ARG A 396 -5.13 -21.09 9.64
C ARG A 396 -5.14 -19.67 10.17
N PHE A 397 -4.55 -18.77 9.40
CA PHE A 397 -4.58 -17.34 9.64
C PHE A 397 -4.38 -16.58 8.32
N MET A 398 -4.69 -15.29 8.30
CA MET A 398 -4.38 -14.47 7.13
C MET A 398 -2.86 -14.33 6.98
N ILE A 399 -2.40 -14.18 5.75
CA ILE A 399 -1.08 -13.61 5.46
C ILE A 399 -1.35 -12.11 5.32
N TYR A 400 -0.68 -11.29 6.11
CA TYR A 400 -0.97 -9.86 6.13
C TYR A 400 -0.35 -9.20 4.91
N VAL A 401 -1.20 -8.69 4.03
CA VAL A 401 -0.79 -7.91 2.86
C VAL A 401 -0.46 -6.49 3.34
N HIS A 402 0.83 -6.24 3.55
CA HIS A 402 1.35 -4.91 3.83
C HIS A 402 1.90 -4.22 2.59
N SER A 403 1.96 -4.91 1.44
CA SER A 403 2.32 -4.33 0.15
C SER A 403 1.68 -2.96 -0.13
N LYS A 404 2.38 -2.13 -0.91
CA LYS A 404 1.81 -0.92 -1.53
C LYS A 404 2.34 -0.77 -2.96
N GLY A 405 1.74 -1.49 -3.89
CA GLY A 405 2.14 -1.41 -5.29
C GLY A 405 1.08 -1.80 -6.29
N MET A 406 1.43 -1.55 -7.53
CA MET A 406 0.57 -1.74 -8.69
C MET A 406 1.42 -2.14 -9.90
N ILE A 407 0.99 -3.16 -10.62
CA ILE A 407 1.52 -3.55 -11.94
C ILE A 407 0.44 -3.23 -12.97
N VAL A 408 0.85 -2.64 -14.09
CA VAL A 408 0.00 -2.35 -15.23
C VAL A 408 0.61 -3.00 -16.47
N ASP A 409 -0.19 -3.84 -17.12
CA ASP A 409 0.11 -4.47 -18.42
C ASP A 409 1.48 -5.20 -18.52
N ASP A 410 2.05 -5.65 -17.39
CA ASP A 410 3.40 -6.22 -17.29
C ASP A 410 4.55 -5.30 -17.80
N GLU A 411 4.27 -4.00 -18.00
CA GLU A 411 5.24 -3.03 -18.52
C GLU A 411 5.55 -1.89 -17.53
N PHE A 412 4.69 -1.67 -16.55
CA PHE A 412 4.86 -0.58 -15.58
C PHE A 412 4.56 -1.04 -14.16
N VAL A 413 5.40 -0.63 -13.21
CA VAL A 413 5.26 -0.96 -11.80
C VAL A 413 5.41 0.27 -10.90
N ILE A 414 4.55 0.37 -9.89
CA ILE A 414 4.70 1.29 -8.75
C ILE A 414 4.99 0.45 -7.51
N VAL A 415 6.05 0.80 -6.78
CA VAL A 415 6.40 0.24 -5.46
C VAL A 415 6.66 1.40 -4.50
N GLY A 416 6.14 1.34 -3.28
CA GLY A 416 6.41 2.38 -2.29
C GLY A 416 5.76 2.14 -0.94
N SER A 417 5.49 3.24 -0.23
CA SER A 417 4.92 3.22 1.13
C SER A 417 3.47 3.68 1.22
N ALA A 418 2.85 4.07 0.09
CA ALA A 418 1.58 4.78 0.06
C ALA A 418 0.39 3.83 -0.10
N ASN A 419 -0.47 3.81 0.91
CA ASN A 419 -1.68 3.00 0.88
C ASN A 419 -2.76 3.65 0.00
N ILE A 420 -3.67 2.86 -0.59
CA ILE A 420 -4.85 3.40 -1.30
C ILE A 420 -5.90 3.82 -0.26
N ASN A 421 -5.65 4.98 0.33
CA ASN A 421 -6.53 5.70 1.23
C ASN A 421 -6.21 7.21 1.16
N GLN A 422 -7.08 8.05 1.73
CA GLN A 422 -6.86 9.50 1.70
C GLN A 422 -5.55 9.90 2.39
N ARG A 423 -5.21 9.24 3.51
CA ARG A 423 -4.01 9.55 4.31
C ARG A 423 -2.71 9.51 3.49
N SER A 424 -2.59 8.61 2.52
CA SER A 424 -1.35 8.43 1.77
C SER A 424 -1.38 9.05 0.38
N MET A 425 -2.56 9.47 -0.09
CA MET A 425 -2.77 9.99 -1.44
C MET A 425 -2.94 11.53 -1.47
N GLU A 426 -2.89 12.16 -0.29
CA GLU A 426 -2.90 13.62 -0.07
C GLU A 426 -1.56 14.09 0.51
#